data_AF-A0A2E5D6D7-F1
#
_entry.id   AF-A0A2E5D6D7-F1
#
_cell.length_a   1.000
_cell.length_b   1.000
_cell.length_c   1.000
_cell.angle_alpha   90.00
_cell.angle_beta   90.00
_cell.angle_gamma   90.00
#
_symmetry.space_group_name_H-M   'P 1'
#
loop_
_entity.id
_entity.type
_entity.pdbx_description
1 polymer ?
#
loop_
_entity_poly.entity_id
_entity_poly.type
_entity_poly.pdbx_seq_one_letter_code
_entity_poly.pdbx_strand_id
1 'polypeptide(L)'
;MIEKALFGDDVMLAAERKSYATNLATYAANLVSAKGAAKEALMSARRIIALSLNLERRNKQAMIVNFQLRQGVMPKVKVGDYNPRTFSRLLMARAKLLLKGGEGTKKEKLLARYFIDVAAHIDPRNEDAVFECETQRIDFGDLDWGLLTVSSSEVGETSTNSDPED
;
A
#
# COMPACT_ATOMS: atom_id res chain seq x y z
N MET A 1 -10.80 -10.33 -4.40
CA MET A 1 -10.50 -10.23 -2.95
C MET A 1 -9.09 -10.77 -2.76
N ILE A 2 -8.28 -10.30 -1.80
CA ILE A 2 -6.94 -10.88 -1.59
C ILE A 2 -7.10 -12.25 -0.92
N GLU A 3 -6.61 -13.32 -1.55
CA GLU A 3 -6.73 -14.70 -1.04
C GLU A 3 -5.76 -14.96 0.12
N LYS A 4 -4.51 -14.53 -0.03
CA LYS A 4 -3.45 -14.64 0.97
C LYS A 4 -2.74 -13.30 1.13
N ALA A 5 -2.70 -12.79 2.36
CA ALA A 5 -1.97 -11.56 2.69
C ALA A 5 -0.46 -11.79 2.55
N LEU A 6 0.25 -10.84 1.93
CA LEU A 6 1.70 -10.92 1.75
C LEU A 6 2.47 -10.77 3.07
N PHE A 7 1.98 -9.91 3.97
CA PHE A 7 2.63 -9.57 5.23
C PHE A 7 1.86 -10.17 6.42
N GLY A 8 2.56 -10.97 7.23
CA GLY A 8 2.00 -11.67 8.38
C GLY A 8 2.69 -11.33 9.70
N ASP A 9 2.53 -12.22 10.69
CA ASP A 9 3.16 -12.10 12.01
C ASP A 9 4.69 -12.20 11.95
N ASP A 10 5.23 -12.67 10.84
CA ASP A 10 6.67 -12.74 10.54
C ASP A 10 7.31 -11.37 10.31
N VAL A 11 6.52 -10.31 10.09
CA VAL A 11 7.03 -8.96 9.78
C VAL A 11 6.64 -7.94 10.84
N MET A 12 5.49 -8.12 11.49
CA MET A 12 4.90 -7.13 12.39
C MET A 12 3.87 -7.82 13.28
N LEU A 13 3.63 -7.35 14.51
CA LEU A 13 2.58 -7.94 15.36
C LEU A 13 1.18 -7.68 14.80
N ALA A 14 0.23 -8.60 15.02
CA ALA A 14 -1.13 -8.50 14.47
C ALA A 14 -1.86 -7.19 14.83
N ALA A 15 -1.78 -6.78 16.11
CA ALA A 15 -2.40 -5.53 16.57
C ALA A 15 -1.81 -4.30 15.87
N GLU A 16 -0.49 -4.30 15.68
CA GLU A 16 0.24 -3.24 15.00
C GLU A 16 -0.15 -3.20 13.51
N ARG A 17 -0.16 -4.34 12.80
CA ARG A 17 -0.59 -4.43 11.40
C ARG A 17 -2.00 -3.88 11.20
N LYS A 18 -2.93 -4.27 12.07
CA LYS A 18 -4.32 -3.80 12.02
C LYS A 18 -4.42 -2.28 12.18
N SER A 19 -3.61 -1.70 13.07
CA SER A 19 -3.56 -0.25 13.27
C SER A 19 -3.05 0.49 12.03
N TYR A 20 -1.92 0.05 11.46
CA TYR A 20 -1.37 0.63 10.22
C TYR A 20 -2.35 0.47 9.04
N ALA A 21 -2.92 -0.73 8.86
CA ALA A 21 -3.91 -0.99 7.81
C ALA A 21 -5.10 -0.03 7.90
N THR A 22 -5.62 0.21 9.11
CA THR A 22 -6.76 1.12 9.33
C THR A 22 -6.39 2.55 8.97
N ASN A 23 -5.23 3.03 9.43
CA ASN A 23 -4.77 4.39 9.16
C ASN A 23 -4.44 4.63 7.67
N LEU A 24 -3.85 3.65 6.99
CA LEU A 24 -3.65 3.68 5.53
C LEU A 24 -4.99 3.81 4.78
N ALA A 25 -5.98 2.99 5.14
CA ALA A 25 -7.29 3.01 4.48
C ALA A 25 -8.07 4.31 4.76
N THR A 26 -7.96 4.86 5.97
CA THR A 26 -8.53 6.17 6.30
C THR A 26 -7.85 7.29 5.52
N TYR A 27 -6.51 7.30 5.44
CA TYR A 27 -5.78 8.26 4.62
C TYR A 27 -6.20 8.20 3.15
N ALA A 28 -6.26 7.00 2.57
CA ALA A 28 -6.68 6.81 1.18
C ALA A 28 -8.09 7.36 0.91
N ALA A 29 -9.06 7.09 1.79
CA ALA A 29 -10.42 7.63 1.66
C ALA A 29 -10.43 9.16 1.68
N ASN A 30 -9.69 9.76 2.62
CA ASN A 30 -9.60 11.21 2.77
C ASN A 30 -8.88 11.86 1.58
N LEU A 31 -7.83 11.21 1.05
CA LEU A 31 -7.11 11.67 -0.14
C LEU A 31 -8.04 11.78 -1.35
N VAL A 32 -8.78 10.72 -1.67
CA VAL A 32 -9.72 10.75 -2.82
C VAL A 32 -10.80 11.81 -2.61
N SER A 33 -11.33 11.90 -1.39
CA SER A 33 -12.36 12.90 -1.04
C SER A 33 -11.87 14.33 -1.20
N ALA A 34 -10.67 14.63 -0.70
CA ALA A 34 -10.08 15.97 -0.78
C ALA A 34 -9.67 16.36 -2.20
N LYS A 35 -9.34 15.38 -3.05
CA LYS A 35 -8.87 15.59 -4.44
C LYS A 35 -9.97 15.37 -5.49
N GLY A 36 -11.23 15.20 -5.08
CA GLY A 36 -12.36 15.07 -6.00
C GLY A 36 -12.23 13.92 -6.99
N ALA A 37 -11.69 12.77 -6.56
CA ALA A 37 -11.44 11.61 -7.42
C ALA A 37 -10.57 11.86 -8.66
N ALA A 38 -9.64 12.83 -8.59
CA ALA A 38 -8.59 12.97 -9.61
C ALA A 38 -7.87 11.63 -9.86
N LYS A 39 -7.47 11.38 -11.11
CA LYS A 39 -6.89 10.10 -11.55
C LYS A 39 -5.70 9.68 -10.69
N GLU A 40 -4.82 10.62 -10.37
CA GLU A 40 -3.62 10.42 -9.56
C GLU A 40 -3.98 10.05 -8.10
N ALA A 41 -5.03 10.67 -7.55
CA ALA A 41 -5.53 10.36 -6.22
C ALA A 41 -6.15 8.97 -6.16
N LEU A 42 -6.90 8.57 -7.20
CA LEU A 42 -7.46 7.22 -7.31
C LEU A 42 -6.37 6.15 -7.45
N MET A 43 -5.35 6.40 -8.26
CA MET A 43 -4.20 5.50 -8.41
C MET A 43 -3.43 5.33 -7.09
N SER A 44 -3.17 6.43 -6.39
CA SER A 44 -2.52 6.43 -5.08
C SER A 44 -3.38 5.69 -4.04
N ALA A 45 -4.68 5.97 -3.99
CA ALA A 45 -5.60 5.29 -3.10
C ALA A 45 -5.67 3.78 -3.38
N ARG A 46 -5.70 3.36 -4.66
CA ARG A 46 -5.66 1.94 -5.04
C ARG A 46 -4.44 1.23 -4.45
N ARG A 47 -3.25 1.82 -4.59
CA ARG A 47 -1.99 1.29 -4.03
C ARG A 47 -2.02 1.20 -2.51
N ILE A 48 -2.43 2.28 -1.84
CA ILE A 48 -2.48 2.36 -0.37
C ILE A 48 -3.51 1.38 0.22
N ILE A 49 -4.68 1.24 -0.41
CA ILE A 49 -5.71 0.28 -0.02
C ILE A 49 -5.22 -1.16 -0.21
N ALA A 50 -4.51 -1.44 -1.31
CA ALA A 50 -3.93 -2.75 -1.54
C ALA A 50 -2.89 -3.12 -0.47
N LEU A 51 -2.04 -2.17 -0.06
CA LEU A 51 -1.12 -2.34 1.06
C LEU A 51 -1.87 -2.60 2.37
N SER A 52 -2.92 -1.82 2.66
CA SER A 52 -3.76 -2.01 3.84
C SER A 52 -4.35 -3.43 3.91
N LEU A 53 -4.89 -3.94 2.80
CA LEU A 53 -5.45 -5.30 2.73
C LEU A 53 -4.37 -6.40 2.77
N ASN A 54 -3.14 -6.11 2.37
CA ASN A 54 -2.00 -7.03 2.51
C ASN A 54 -1.39 -7.04 3.92
N LEU A 55 -1.65 -6.02 4.74
CA LEU A 55 -1.33 -6.02 6.17
C LEU A 55 -2.41 -6.70 7.01
N GLU A 56 -3.68 -6.40 6.71
CA GLU A 56 -4.84 -6.94 7.41
C GLU A 56 -5.99 -7.16 6.42
N ARG A 57 -6.10 -8.39 5.92
CA ARG A 57 -7.05 -8.79 4.88
C ARG A 57 -8.51 -8.51 5.23
N ARG A 58 -8.87 -8.57 6.50
CA ARG A 58 -10.24 -8.30 6.98
C ARG A 58 -10.35 -6.91 7.60
N ASN A 59 -9.48 -5.97 7.21
CA ASN A 59 -9.58 -4.59 7.67
C ASN A 59 -10.89 -3.97 7.17
N LYS A 60 -11.82 -3.73 8.11
CA LYS A 60 -13.16 -3.19 7.81
C LYS A 60 -13.10 -1.90 7.01
N GLN A 61 -12.22 -0.98 7.36
CA GLN A 61 -12.11 0.32 6.69
C GLN A 61 -11.62 0.15 5.25
N ALA A 62 -10.57 -0.64 5.05
CA ALA A 62 -10.02 -0.91 3.71
C ALA A 62 -11.05 -1.60 2.80
N MET A 63 -11.79 -2.58 3.33
CA MET A 63 -12.85 -3.27 2.57
C MET A 63 -13.96 -2.32 2.14
N ILE A 64 -14.44 -1.46 3.04
CA ILE A 64 -15.50 -0.48 2.74
C ILE A 64 -15.02 0.49 1.66
N VAL A 65 -13.84 1.09 1.83
CA VAL A 65 -13.32 2.09 0.89
C VAL A 65 -13.06 1.47 -0.49
N ASN A 66 -12.46 0.28 -0.52
CA ASN A 66 -12.24 -0.46 -1.76
C ASN A 66 -13.56 -0.76 -2.49
N PHE A 67 -14.59 -1.21 -1.75
CA PHE A 67 -15.90 -1.47 -2.33
C PHE A 67 -16.53 -0.20 -2.89
N GLN A 68 -16.55 0.89 -2.11
CA GLN A 68 -17.12 2.18 -2.55
C GLN A 68 -16.47 2.67 -3.84
N LEU A 69 -15.14 2.72 -3.89
CA LEU A 69 -14.41 3.19 -5.07
C LEU A 69 -14.66 2.31 -6.30
N ARG A 70 -14.77 0.98 -6.14
CA ARG A 70 -15.14 0.07 -7.23
C ARG A 70 -16.54 0.30 -7.77
N GLN A 71 -17.46 0.78 -6.94
CA GLN A 71 -18.82 1.13 -7.33
C GLN A 71 -18.93 2.58 -7.83
N GLY A 72 -17.82 3.31 -7.97
CA GLY A 72 -17.83 4.73 -8.31
C GLY A 72 -18.43 5.63 -7.21
N VAL A 73 -18.55 5.12 -5.98
CA VAL A 73 -19.08 5.86 -4.84
C VAL A 73 -17.94 6.55 -4.10
N MET A 74 -18.11 7.85 -3.88
CA MET A 74 -17.14 8.63 -3.11
C MET A 74 -17.12 8.24 -1.63
N PRO A 75 -15.95 7.90 -1.06
CA PRO A 75 -15.84 7.66 0.37
C PRO A 75 -16.19 8.90 1.17
N LYS A 76 -16.69 8.70 2.39
CA LYS A 76 -16.86 9.81 3.35
C LYS A 76 -15.51 10.11 4.01
N VAL A 77 -15.23 11.39 4.22
CA VAL A 77 -14.10 11.84 5.05
C VAL A 77 -14.27 11.31 6.47
N LYS A 78 -13.21 10.75 7.03
CA LYS A 78 -13.17 10.28 8.42
C LYS A 78 -12.03 10.93 9.17
N VAL A 79 -12.24 11.18 10.46
CA VAL A 79 -11.15 11.54 11.37
C VAL A 79 -10.26 10.32 11.52
N GLY A 80 -9.00 10.44 11.13
CA GLY A 80 -7.98 9.42 11.37
C GLY A 80 -7.34 9.59 12.74
N ASP A 81 -6.68 8.54 13.23
CA ASP A 81 -6.00 8.58 14.54
C ASP A 81 -4.83 9.58 14.54
N TYR A 82 -4.28 9.86 13.35
CA TYR A 82 -3.16 10.76 13.13
C TYR A 82 -3.48 11.73 12.00
N ASN A 83 -2.95 12.96 12.11
CA ASN A 83 -2.86 13.84 10.96
C ASN A 83 -1.82 13.27 9.93
N PRO A 84 -1.91 13.64 8.64
CA PRO A 84 -1.04 13.07 7.60
C PRO A 84 0.47 13.19 7.89
N ARG A 85 0.91 14.34 8.39
CA ARG A 85 2.32 14.60 8.72
C ARG A 85 2.83 13.66 9.81
N THR A 86 2.07 13.49 10.89
CA THR A 86 2.41 12.54 11.96
C THR A 86 2.41 11.10 11.43
N PHE A 87 1.43 10.75 10.59
CA PHE A 87 1.35 9.40 10.04
C PHE A 87 2.51 9.06 9.11
N SER A 88 2.94 9.99 8.25
CA SER A 88 4.15 9.84 7.42
C SER A 88 5.38 9.52 8.29
N ARG A 89 5.58 10.25 9.40
CA ARG A 89 6.70 9.98 10.32
C ARG A 89 6.59 8.62 11.02
N LEU A 90 5.38 8.18 11.37
CA LEU A 90 5.16 6.87 11.97
C LEU A 90 5.46 5.72 11.00
N LEU A 91 5.08 5.86 9.73
CA LEU A 91 5.44 4.91 8.67
C LEU A 91 6.97 4.87 8.49
N MET A 92 7.61 6.04 8.42
CA MET A 92 9.05 6.15 8.27
C MET A 92 9.81 5.51 9.44
N ALA A 93 9.42 5.84 10.68
CA ALA A 93 10.04 5.27 11.87
C ALA A 93 9.91 3.74 11.90
N ARG A 94 8.75 3.21 11.50
CA ARG A 94 8.56 1.76 11.45
C ARG A 94 9.34 1.10 10.33
N ALA A 95 9.45 1.74 9.16
CA ALA A 95 10.30 1.25 8.08
C ALA A 95 11.77 1.17 8.51
N LYS A 96 12.29 2.18 9.21
CA LYS A 96 13.66 2.14 9.78
C LYS A 96 13.84 0.94 10.73
N LEU A 97 12.83 0.62 11.55
CA LEU A 97 12.89 -0.56 12.43
C LEU A 97 12.89 -1.88 11.64
N LEU A 98 12.10 -1.99 10.57
CA LEU A 98 12.08 -3.18 9.70
C LEU A 98 13.42 -3.40 8.99
N LEU A 99 14.17 -2.33 8.72
CA LEU A 99 15.50 -2.38 8.10
C LEU A 99 16.63 -2.58 9.12
N LYS A 100 16.37 -2.37 10.42
CA LYS A 100 17.37 -2.46 11.48
C LYS A 100 17.66 -3.93 11.80
N GLY A 101 18.61 -4.51 11.08
CA GLY A 101 19.10 -5.86 11.39
C GLY A 101 20.08 -6.47 10.40
N GLY A 102 20.35 -5.87 9.22
CA GLY A 102 21.23 -6.45 8.18
C GLY A 102 20.60 -7.68 7.47
N GLU A 103 20.05 -8.59 8.26
CA GLU A 103 19.37 -9.84 7.90
C GLU A 103 17.85 -9.74 7.95
N GLY A 104 17.27 -8.54 7.85
CA GLY A 104 15.81 -8.40 7.70
C GLY A 104 15.33 -9.30 6.54
N THR A 105 14.29 -10.08 6.79
CA THR A 105 13.70 -10.99 5.83
C THR A 105 13.33 -10.22 4.55
N LYS A 106 13.26 -10.93 3.41
CA LYS A 106 12.83 -10.30 2.14
C LYS A 106 11.50 -9.55 2.28
N LYS A 107 10.59 -10.06 3.12
CA LYS A 107 9.29 -9.41 3.37
C LYS A 107 9.38 -8.17 4.25
N GLU A 108 10.22 -8.15 5.27
CA GLU A 108 10.45 -6.95 6.10
C GLU A 108 11.05 -5.83 5.24
N LYS A 109 12.07 -6.15 4.45
CA LYS A 109 12.68 -5.20 3.51
C LYS A 109 11.65 -4.69 2.50
N LEU A 110 10.84 -5.57 1.92
CA LEU A 110 9.79 -5.18 0.99
C LEU A 110 8.71 -4.29 1.65
N LEU A 111 8.25 -4.63 2.85
CA LEU A 111 7.29 -3.80 3.58
C LEU A 111 7.87 -2.42 3.91
N ALA A 112 9.14 -2.36 4.30
CA ALA A 112 9.83 -1.10 4.57
C ALA A 112 9.83 -0.19 3.33
N ARG A 113 10.12 -0.74 2.14
CA ARG A 113 10.05 0.01 0.88
C ARG A 113 8.65 0.59 0.64
N TYR A 114 7.59 -0.20 0.81
CA TYR A 114 6.21 0.31 0.68
C TYR A 114 5.88 1.40 1.70
N PHE A 115 6.35 1.27 2.94
CA PHE A 115 6.11 2.29 3.96
C PHE A 115 6.85 3.59 3.67
N ILE A 116 8.06 3.52 3.14
CA ILE A 116 8.88 4.68 2.77
C ILE A 116 8.26 5.42 1.58
N ASP A 117 7.87 4.69 0.53
CA ASP A 117 7.18 5.26 -0.64
C ASP A 117 5.88 5.99 -0.21
N VAL A 118 5.06 5.32 0.61
CA VAL A 118 3.81 5.93 1.12
C VAL A 118 4.10 7.10 2.05
N ALA A 119 5.13 7.04 2.90
CA ALA A 119 5.50 8.15 3.78
C ALA A 119 5.90 9.40 2.98
N ALA A 120 6.72 9.24 1.94
CA ALA A 120 7.14 10.32 1.04
C ALA A 120 5.94 10.89 0.25
N HIS A 121 5.03 10.02 -0.19
CA HIS A 121 3.79 10.44 -0.84
C HIS A 121 2.87 11.25 0.08
N ILE A 122 2.71 10.82 1.35
CA ILE A 122 1.83 11.48 2.32
C ILE A 122 2.35 12.87 2.70
N ASP A 123 3.65 13.01 2.93
CA ASP A 123 4.28 14.28 3.29
C ASP A 123 5.57 14.47 2.51
N PRO A 124 5.51 15.12 1.32
CA PRO A 124 6.69 15.45 0.54
C PRO A 124 7.66 16.43 1.23
N ARG A 125 7.28 17.00 2.39
CA ARG A 125 8.18 17.81 3.24
C ARG A 125 8.88 16.97 4.33
N ASN A 126 8.62 15.67 4.38
CA ASN A 126 9.36 14.75 5.24
C ASN A 126 10.66 14.36 4.52
N GLU A 127 11.71 15.16 4.71
CA GLU A 127 13.00 15.01 4.03
C GLU A 127 13.59 13.61 4.18
N ASP A 128 13.51 13.02 5.38
CA ASP A 128 13.94 11.64 5.64
C ASP A 128 13.23 10.62 4.73
N ALA A 129 11.91 10.74 4.58
CA ALA A 129 11.13 9.80 3.78
C ALA A 129 11.41 9.99 2.29
N VAL A 130 11.54 11.24 1.83
CA VAL A 130 11.86 11.55 0.43
C VAL A 130 13.26 11.05 0.08
N PHE A 131 14.26 11.34 0.91
CA PHE A 131 15.64 10.90 0.70
C PHE A 131 15.71 9.38 0.58
N GLU A 132 15.16 8.65 1.55
CA GLU A 132 15.20 7.19 1.57
C GLU A 132 14.40 6.56 0.42
N CYS A 133 13.29 7.18 0.02
CA CYS A 133 12.52 6.74 -1.15
C CYS A 133 13.35 6.85 -2.44
N GLU A 134 14.01 7.99 -2.66
CA GLU A 134 14.85 8.21 -3.84
C GLU A 134 16.10 7.33 -3.83
N THR A 135 16.77 7.17 -2.68
CA THR A 135 17.91 6.25 -2.54
C THR A 135 17.52 4.82 -2.93
N GLN A 136 16.39 4.31 -2.42
CA GLN A 136 15.93 2.97 -2.77
C GLN A 136 15.55 2.81 -4.23
N ARG A 137 15.04 3.88 -4.86
CA ARG A 137 14.75 3.89 -6.30
C ARG A 137 16.02 3.82 -7.13
N ILE A 138 17.09 4.50 -6.70
CA ILE A 138 18.41 4.44 -7.34
C ILE A 138 19.02 3.03 -7.18
N ASP A 139 18.99 2.48 -5.97
CA ASP A 139 19.69 1.22 -5.65
C ASP A 139 18.95 -0.02 -6.19
N PHE A 140 17.62 0.00 -6.18
CA PHE A 140 16.78 -1.19 -6.44
C PHE A 140 15.74 -0.99 -7.55
N GLY A 141 15.72 0.18 -8.20
CA GLY A 141 14.70 0.54 -9.18
C GLY A 141 13.33 0.85 -8.57
N ASP A 142 12.35 1.10 -9.44
CA ASP A 142 10.99 1.43 -9.04
C ASP A 142 10.33 0.31 -8.22
N LEU A 143 9.49 0.70 -7.25
CA LEU A 143 8.77 -0.24 -6.41
C LEU A 143 7.60 -0.86 -7.18
N ASP A 144 7.61 -2.20 -7.32
CA ASP A 144 6.54 -2.92 -7.99
C ASP A 144 5.27 -2.98 -7.12
N TRP A 145 4.30 -2.13 -7.45
CA TRP A 145 2.97 -2.13 -6.85
C TRP A 145 2.03 -3.21 -7.41
N GLY A 146 2.39 -3.85 -8.53
CA GLY A 146 1.67 -4.99 -9.12
C GLY A 146 1.54 -6.14 -8.13
N LEU A 147 2.60 -6.43 -7.37
CA LEU A 147 2.61 -7.45 -6.31
C LEU A 147 1.46 -7.34 -5.31
N LEU A 148 0.96 -6.13 -5.03
CA LEU A 148 -0.13 -5.91 -4.08
C LEU A 148 -1.50 -5.74 -4.76
N THR A 149 -1.51 -5.28 -6.01
CA THR A 149 -2.72 -4.78 -6.69
C THR A 149 -3.33 -5.74 -7.70
N VAL A 150 -2.61 -6.79 -8.10
CA VAL A 150 -3.14 -7.85 -8.98
C VAL A 150 -4.14 -8.69 -8.19
N SER A 151 -5.37 -8.77 -8.68
CA SER A 151 -6.38 -9.72 -8.21
C SER A 151 -6.21 -11.04 -8.97
N SER A 152 -6.47 -12.17 -8.31
CA SER A 152 -6.37 -13.55 -8.85
C SER A 152 -7.17 -13.83 -10.14
N SER A 153 -7.87 -12.85 -10.69
CA SER A 153 -8.68 -12.92 -11.91
C SER A 153 -7.92 -12.56 -13.20
N GLU A 154 -6.62 -12.24 -13.14
CA GLU A 154 -5.80 -11.95 -14.35
C GLU A 154 -4.86 -13.11 -14.75
N VAL A 155 -4.91 -14.26 -14.06
CA VAL A 155 -4.18 -15.47 -14.45
C VAL A 155 -5.12 -16.40 -15.21
N GLY A 156 -5.46 -16.04 -16.44
CA GLY A 156 -6.37 -16.84 -17.25
C GLY A 156 -6.60 -16.25 -18.63
N GLU A 157 -5.55 -16.19 -19.45
CA GLU A 157 -5.62 -16.24 -20.92
C GLU A 157 -4.20 -16.12 -21.51
N THR A 158 -3.41 -17.17 -21.34
CA THR A 158 -2.34 -17.49 -22.29
C THR A 158 -2.41 -18.98 -22.58
N SER A 159 -3.24 -19.33 -23.56
CA SER A 159 -3.23 -20.65 -24.19
C SER A 159 -3.38 -20.44 -25.69
N THR A 160 -2.21 -20.25 -26.32
CA THR A 160 -1.82 -20.85 -27.61
C THR A 160 -2.94 -21.09 -28.63
N ASN A 161 -3.13 -20.13 -29.54
CA ASN A 161 -3.53 -20.47 -30.91
C ASN A 161 -2.25 -20.90 -31.65
N SER A 162 -2.06 -22.20 -31.78
CA SER A 162 -1.26 -22.77 -32.86
C SER A 162 -2.21 -23.07 -34.01
N ASP A 163 -2.12 -22.28 -35.07
CA ASP A 163 -2.77 -22.56 -36.35
C ASP A 163 -2.27 -23.92 -36.89
N PRO A 164 -3.14 -24.74 -37.50
CA PRO A 164 -2.68 -25.86 -38.31
C PRO A 164 -2.25 -25.35 -39.69
N GLU A 165 -0.99 -25.61 -40.05
CA GLU A 165 -0.50 -25.55 -41.43
C GLU A 165 -1.16 -26.68 -42.25
N ASP A 166 -1.72 -26.32 -43.41
CA ASP A 166 -1.95 -27.20 -44.56
C ASP A 166 -0.90 -26.88 -45.64
#